data_AF-A0A7L9BUK7-F1
#
_entry.id   AF-A0A7L9BUK7-F1
#
_cell.length_a   1.000
_cell.length_b   1.000
_cell.length_c   1.000
_cell.angle_alpha   90.00
_cell.angle_beta   90.00
_cell.angle_gamma   90.00
#
_symmetry.space_group_name_H-M   'P 1'
#
loop_
_entity.id
_entity.type
_entity.pdbx_description
1 polymer ?
#
loop_
_entity_poly.entity_id
_entity_poly.type
_entity_poly.pdbx_seq_one_letter_code
_entity_poly.pdbx_strand_id
1 'polypeptide(L)'
;MPNDGADLTLMPQQVFDQVMANAGCRLPLSNPALDSYDQALRAAQLITGNSPSNVVFPDNLPTNDGNPGIPTLLLPLDNATGVSTNVTLTWSASDETDCYQILFGTSSEDPPAVPGCITANQWQTPSLQPNTTYYWRVISNDSCGHTTSSVQRSFTTGS
;
A
#
# COMPACT_ATOMS: atom_id res chain seq x y z
N MET A 1 25.16 34.51 -9.04
CA MET A 1 26.45 33.79 -9.01
C MET A 1 26.56 32.99 -10.31
N PRO A 2 27.78 32.73 -10.82
CA PRO A 2 27.98 32.06 -12.10
C PRO A 2 27.61 30.58 -12.02
N ASN A 3 27.09 30.03 -13.13
CA ASN A 3 26.87 28.60 -13.34
C ASN A 3 28.14 27.81 -12.99
N ASP A 4 28.06 27.00 -11.96
CA ASP A 4 29.12 26.09 -11.52
C ASP A 4 28.98 24.71 -12.18
N GLY A 5 28.88 24.69 -13.52
CA GLY A 5 29.40 23.65 -14.44
C GLY A 5 29.28 22.16 -14.12
N ALA A 6 28.48 21.74 -13.15
CA ALA A 6 28.36 20.38 -12.66
C ALA A 6 26.94 20.03 -12.22
N ASP A 7 25.96 20.88 -12.55
CA ASP A 7 24.56 20.50 -12.50
C ASP A 7 24.27 19.64 -13.74
N LEU A 8 24.46 18.33 -13.58
CA LEU A 8 24.04 17.31 -14.54
C LEU A 8 22.52 17.28 -14.56
N THR A 9 21.99 18.24 -15.32
CA THR A 9 20.65 18.38 -15.89
C THR A 9 19.87 17.08 -15.95
N LEU A 10 19.08 16.79 -14.92
CA LEU A 10 17.90 15.97 -15.13
C LEU A 10 16.97 16.81 -16.01
N MET A 11 16.67 16.33 -17.21
CA MET A 11 15.67 16.95 -18.07
C MET A 11 14.33 17.02 -17.32
N PRO A 12 13.43 17.98 -17.62
CA PRO A 12 12.13 18.07 -16.95
C PRO A 12 11.37 16.75 -16.90
N GLN A 13 11.52 15.92 -17.94
CA GLN A 13 10.98 14.57 -18.00
C GLN A 13 11.58 13.62 -16.94
N GLN A 14 12.90 13.67 -16.72
CA GLN A 14 13.56 12.81 -15.73
C GLN A 14 13.22 13.22 -14.30
N VAL A 15 13.04 14.52 -14.05
CA VAL A 15 12.52 15.02 -12.77
C VAL A 15 11.07 14.57 -12.57
N PHE A 16 10.23 14.70 -13.60
CA PHE A 16 8.86 14.21 -13.57
C PHE A 16 8.78 12.70 -13.31
N ASP A 17 9.56 11.91 -14.05
CA ASP A 17 9.61 10.45 -13.90
C ASP A 17 10.09 10.06 -12.49
N GLN A 18 11.09 10.77 -11.94
CA GLN A 18 11.60 10.53 -10.58
C GLN A 18 10.60 10.94 -9.49
N VAL A 19 9.82 11.98 -9.70
CA VAL A 19 8.75 12.41 -8.79
C VAL A 19 7.59 11.43 -8.83
N MET A 20 7.18 10.99 -10.02
CA MET A 20 6.14 9.97 -10.18
C MET A 20 6.57 8.62 -9.59
N ALA A 21 7.86 8.28 -9.66
CA ALA A 21 8.42 7.09 -9.03
C ALA A 21 8.42 7.17 -7.48
N ASN A 22 8.38 8.37 -6.90
CA ASN A 22 8.53 8.59 -5.45
C ASN A 22 7.25 9.11 -4.76
N ALA A 23 6.22 9.51 -5.49
CA ALA A 23 5.02 10.15 -4.93
C ALA A 23 3.80 9.21 -4.81
N GLY A 24 3.95 7.94 -5.17
CA GLY A 24 2.83 7.01 -5.33
C GLY A 24 1.78 7.51 -6.32
N CYS A 25 0.63 6.84 -6.39
CA CYS A 25 -0.46 7.13 -7.34
C CYS A 25 -1.28 8.40 -7.03
N ARG A 26 -0.92 9.14 -5.97
CA ARG A 26 -1.76 10.20 -5.39
C ARG A 26 -1.39 11.62 -5.83
N LEU A 27 -0.57 11.80 -6.85
CA LEU A 27 -0.48 13.11 -7.50
C LEU A 27 -1.69 13.33 -8.42
N PRO A 28 -2.40 14.47 -8.32
CA PRO A 28 -3.51 14.77 -9.20
C PRO A 28 -3.00 14.80 -10.65
N LEU A 29 -3.47 13.86 -11.48
CA LEU A 29 -3.15 13.73 -12.91
C LEU A 29 -3.59 14.96 -13.75
N SER A 30 -4.23 15.95 -13.14
CA SER A 30 -4.51 17.23 -13.76
C SER A 30 -3.35 18.21 -13.51
N ASN A 31 -2.33 18.15 -14.37
CA ASN A 31 -1.39 19.24 -14.68
C ASN A 31 -1.20 20.29 -13.57
N PRO A 32 -0.35 20.05 -12.55
CA PRO A 32 0.04 21.12 -11.65
C PRO A 32 0.82 22.13 -12.50
N ALA A 33 0.35 23.38 -12.55
CA ALA A 33 1.18 24.46 -13.07
C ALA A 33 2.53 24.40 -12.32
N LEU A 34 3.63 24.33 -13.07
CA LEU A 34 5.00 24.15 -12.57
C LEU A 34 5.38 25.17 -11.47
N ASP A 35 4.68 26.30 -11.39
CA ASP A 35 4.75 27.34 -10.35
C ASP A 35 4.42 26.83 -8.92
N SER A 36 3.36 26.05 -8.75
CA SER A 36 2.89 25.62 -7.42
C SER A 36 3.81 24.60 -6.77
N TYR A 37 4.55 23.85 -7.59
CA TYR A 37 5.48 22.81 -7.16
C TYR A 37 6.82 23.40 -6.68
N ASP A 38 7.30 24.44 -7.36
CA ASP A 38 8.46 25.22 -6.91
C ASP A 38 8.21 25.93 -5.56
N GLN A 39 6.96 26.33 -5.28
CA GLN A 39 6.58 26.89 -3.98
C GLN A 39 6.58 25.83 -2.86
N ALA A 40 6.23 24.58 -3.15
CA ALA A 40 6.32 23.47 -2.21
C ALA A 40 7.78 23.12 -1.88
N LEU A 41 8.67 23.14 -2.89
CA LEU A 41 10.12 22.99 -2.72
C LEU A 41 10.77 24.15 -1.96
N ARG A 42 10.30 25.39 -2.15
CA ARG A 42 10.74 26.56 -1.37
C ARG A 42 10.26 26.52 0.09
N ALA A 43 9.06 25.99 0.36
CA ALA A 43 8.52 25.86 1.70
C ALA A 43 9.29 24.84 2.56
N ALA A 44 9.98 23.87 1.94
CA ALA A 44 10.76 22.83 2.61
C ALA A 44 12.18 23.25 3.08
N GLN A 45 12.58 24.52 2.92
CA GLN A 45 13.88 25.07 3.37
C GLN A 45 15.14 24.26 2.97
N LEU A 46 15.17 23.60 1.81
CA LEU A 46 16.30 22.75 1.37
C LEU A 46 17.35 23.47 0.50
N ILE A 47 17.59 24.76 0.71
CA ILE A 47 18.72 25.47 0.09
C ILE A 47 19.56 26.14 1.17
N THR A 48 20.34 25.36 1.89
CA THR A 48 21.58 25.87 2.50
C THR A 48 22.73 24.91 2.20
N GLY A 49 23.30 25.11 1.01
CA GLY A 49 24.73 25.00 0.69
C GLY A 49 25.54 23.81 1.19
N ASN A 50 26.11 23.08 0.21
CA ASN A 50 27.21 22.11 0.27
C ASN A 50 26.82 20.64 0.58
N SER A 51 26.47 19.93 -0.51
CA SER A 51 26.56 18.49 -0.88
C SER A 51 26.82 17.42 0.21
N PRO A 52 26.17 16.23 0.16
CA PRO A 52 26.26 15.32 -0.99
C PRO A 52 25.00 14.49 -1.33
N SER A 53 25.04 13.81 -2.49
CA SER A 53 24.30 12.58 -2.83
C SER A 53 22.77 12.60 -2.72
N ASN A 54 22.11 12.48 -3.88
CA ASN A 54 20.85 11.75 -4.03
C ASN A 54 19.87 11.89 -2.84
N VAL A 55 19.43 13.11 -2.54
CA VAL A 55 18.42 13.33 -1.51
C VAL A 55 17.06 13.18 -2.17
N VAL A 56 16.75 11.92 -2.50
CA VAL A 56 15.37 11.43 -2.61
C VAL A 56 14.67 11.88 -1.33
N PHE A 57 13.50 12.50 -1.50
CA PHE A 57 12.54 12.87 -0.46
C PHE A 57 12.74 12.07 0.84
N PRO A 58 13.32 12.63 1.92
CA PRO A 58 13.26 11.99 3.21
C PRO A 58 11.87 12.28 3.77
N ASP A 59 10.88 11.50 3.31
CA ASP A 59 9.65 11.36 4.07
C ASP A 59 9.98 10.45 5.26
N ASN A 60 9.85 10.99 6.46
CA ASN A 60 10.20 10.29 7.70
C ASN A 60 9.11 9.29 8.13
N LEU A 61 8.29 8.84 7.18
CA LEU A 61 7.34 7.74 7.34
C LEU A 61 8.00 6.47 6.78
N PRO A 62 8.02 5.37 7.55
CA PRO A 62 8.65 4.15 7.07
C PRO A 62 7.82 3.64 5.87
N THR A 63 8.42 3.70 4.68
CA THR A 63 8.02 2.99 3.43
C THR A 63 7.04 3.62 2.45
N ASN A 64 7.05 4.93 2.22
CA ASN A 64 6.52 5.47 0.94
C ASN A 64 7.49 5.11 -0.20
N ASP A 65 7.38 3.88 -0.69
CA ASP A 65 8.18 3.32 -1.80
C ASP A 65 7.39 3.29 -3.13
N GLY A 66 6.23 3.96 -3.16
CA GLY A 66 5.31 3.98 -4.29
C GLY A 66 4.44 2.73 -4.42
N ASN A 67 4.49 1.80 -3.46
CA ASN A 67 3.64 0.61 -3.40
C ASN A 67 2.68 0.68 -2.21
N PRO A 68 1.50 0.01 -2.31
CA PRO A 68 0.65 -0.21 -1.15
C PRO A 68 1.40 -0.89 -0.01
N GLY A 69 1.16 -0.48 1.23
CA GLY A 69 1.71 -1.18 2.39
C GLY A 69 1.17 -2.59 2.56
N ILE A 70 1.88 -3.37 3.38
CA ILE A 70 1.43 -4.71 3.79
C ILE A 70 0.33 -4.57 4.84
N PRO A 71 -0.90 -5.05 4.60
CA PRO A 71 -1.95 -5.02 5.60
C PRO A 71 -1.66 -6.06 6.70
N THR A 72 -1.82 -5.66 7.96
CA THR A 72 -1.62 -6.57 9.10
C THR A 72 -2.94 -7.23 9.48
N LEU A 73 -3.01 -8.55 9.43
CA LEU A 73 -4.22 -9.30 9.78
C LEU A 73 -4.48 -9.24 11.31
N LEU A 74 -5.73 -8.99 11.70
CA LEU A 74 -6.14 -8.84 13.11
C LEU A 74 -6.95 -10.04 13.59
N LEU A 75 -8.19 -10.19 13.09
CA LEU A 75 -9.08 -11.30 13.44
C LEU A 75 -9.60 -12.02 12.18
N PRO A 76 -9.83 -13.34 12.24
CA PRO A 76 -9.47 -14.26 13.33
C PRO A 76 -7.96 -14.33 13.59
N LEU A 77 -7.58 -14.70 14.81
CA LEU A 77 -6.19 -14.98 15.15
C LEU A 77 -5.70 -16.19 14.36
N ASP A 78 -4.40 -16.20 14.06
CA ASP A 78 -3.81 -17.30 13.30
C ASP A 78 -3.92 -18.63 14.06
N ASN A 79 -4.34 -19.67 13.36
CA ASN A 79 -4.60 -21.02 13.88
C ASN A 79 -5.65 -21.08 15.01
N ALA A 80 -6.53 -20.08 15.12
CA ALA A 80 -7.63 -20.11 16.07
C ALA A 80 -8.58 -21.29 15.80
N THR A 81 -9.06 -21.94 16.85
CA THR A 81 -10.02 -23.06 16.76
C THR A 81 -11.32 -22.71 17.49
N GLY A 82 -12.40 -23.43 17.18
CA GLY A 82 -13.70 -23.17 17.81
C GLY A 82 -14.32 -21.84 17.40
N VAL A 83 -13.92 -21.30 16.24
CA VAL A 83 -14.45 -20.02 15.73
C VAL A 83 -15.92 -20.19 15.31
N SER A 84 -16.76 -19.19 15.58
CA SER A 84 -18.15 -19.18 15.08
C SER A 84 -18.21 -19.40 13.57
N THR A 85 -19.29 -19.99 13.06
CA THR A 85 -19.53 -20.11 11.61
C THR A 85 -19.89 -18.79 10.93
N ASN A 86 -20.14 -17.73 11.72
CA ASN A 86 -20.36 -16.37 11.24
C ASN A 86 -19.16 -15.49 11.62
N VAL A 87 -18.25 -15.28 10.66
CA VAL A 87 -16.93 -14.67 10.90
C VAL A 87 -16.80 -13.32 10.21
N THR A 88 -16.19 -12.36 10.91
CA THR A 88 -15.70 -11.11 10.31
C THR A 88 -14.18 -11.17 10.24
N LEU A 89 -13.63 -11.12 9.03
CA LEU A 89 -12.19 -10.94 8.82
C LEU A 89 -11.86 -9.46 9.00
N THR A 90 -10.78 -9.13 9.72
CA THR A 90 -10.36 -7.75 10.00
C THR A 90 -8.85 -7.61 9.87
N TRP A 91 -8.39 -6.45 9.40
CA TRP A 91 -6.97 -6.12 9.20
C TRP A 91 -6.71 -4.65 9.52
N SER A 92 -5.45 -4.24 9.65
CA SER A 92 -5.07 -2.83 9.75
C SER A 92 -5.14 -2.16 8.39
N ALA A 93 -5.38 -0.85 8.35
CA ALA A 93 -5.15 -0.08 7.14
C ALA A 93 -3.66 -0.14 6.76
N SER A 94 -3.39 -0.27 5.48
CA SER A 94 -2.08 -0.03 4.87
C SER A 94 -2.06 1.34 4.20
N ASP A 95 -0.89 1.96 4.20
CA ASP A 95 -0.58 3.14 3.40
C ASP A 95 -0.71 2.85 1.90
N GLU A 96 -0.89 3.92 1.13
CA GLU A 96 -0.94 3.88 -0.34
C GLU A 96 -1.90 2.83 -0.91
N THR A 97 -2.95 2.52 -0.17
CA THR A 97 -3.93 1.50 -0.54
C THR A 97 -5.27 2.16 -0.85
N ASP A 98 -5.76 1.95 -2.06
CA ASP A 98 -7.08 2.41 -2.47
C ASP A 98 -8.16 1.39 -2.09
N CYS A 99 -7.85 0.09 -2.21
CA CYS A 99 -8.75 -0.97 -1.79
C CYS A 99 -8.06 -2.33 -1.59
N TYR A 100 -8.79 -3.28 -1.00
CA TYR A 100 -8.31 -4.61 -0.64
C TYR A 100 -9.01 -5.70 -1.44
N GLN A 101 -8.23 -6.66 -1.92
CA GLN A 101 -8.68 -7.93 -2.49
C GLN A 101 -8.47 -9.03 -1.45
N ILE A 102 -9.55 -9.74 -1.10
CA ILE A 102 -9.49 -10.85 -0.14
C ILE A 102 -9.36 -12.16 -0.88
N LEU A 103 -8.47 -13.02 -0.43
CA LEU A 103 -8.41 -14.43 -0.82
C LEU A 103 -8.91 -15.25 0.37
N PHE A 104 -9.92 -16.09 0.18
CA PHE A 104 -10.59 -16.80 1.26
C PHE A 104 -11.15 -18.15 0.80
N GLY A 105 -10.83 -19.24 1.50
CA GLY A 105 -11.43 -20.55 1.24
C GLY A 105 -10.76 -21.69 2.01
N THR A 106 -11.00 -22.93 1.60
CA THR A 106 -10.47 -24.14 2.27
C THR A 106 -9.18 -24.68 1.64
N SER A 107 -8.70 -24.06 0.55
CA SER A 107 -7.43 -24.38 -0.10
C SER A 107 -6.29 -23.67 0.64
N SER A 108 -5.27 -24.43 1.08
CA SER A 108 -4.12 -23.87 1.81
C SER A 108 -3.10 -23.19 0.90
N GLU A 109 -2.99 -23.61 -0.36
CA GLU A 109 -1.97 -23.07 -1.29
C GLU A 109 -2.51 -21.85 -2.05
N ASP A 110 -3.76 -21.93 -2.49
CA ASP A 110 -4.39 -20.88 -3.29
C ASP A 110 -5.88 -20.74 -2.93
N PRO A 111 -6.21 -19.97 -1.88
CA PRO A 111 -7.58 -19.62 -1.57
C PRO A 111 -8.19 -18.77 -2.70
N PRO A 112 -9.44 -19.00 -3.11
CA PRO A 112 -10.07 -18.24 -4.19
C PRO A 112 -10.27 -16.78 -3.81
N ALA A 113 -10.27 -15.91 -4.82
CA ALA A 113 -10.52 -14.49 -4.65
C ALA A 113 -12.01 -14.20 -4.42
N VAL A 114 -12.27 -13.40 -3.39
CA VAL A 114 -13.59 -12.81 -3.15
C VAL A 114 -13.85 -11.73 -4.20
N PRO A 115 -14.95 -11.77 -4.96
CA PRO A 115 -15.18 -10.79 -6.02
C PRO A 115 -15.28 -9.35 -5.49
N GLY A 116 -14.62 -8.43 -6.19
CA GLY A 116 -14.70 -6.98 -5.95
C GLY A 116 -13.58 -6.42 -5.08
N CYS A 117 -13.58 -5.09 -4.95
CA CYS A 117 -12.61 -4.38 -4.12
C CYS A 117 -13.26 -3.83 -2.85
N ILE A 118 -12.63 -4.08 -1.70
CA ILE A 118 -13.13 -3.70 -0.39
C ILE A 118 -12.38 -2.47 0.09
N THR A 119 -13.08 -1.38 0.38
CA THR A 119 -12.47 -0.14 0.91
C THR A 119 -12.45 -0.08 2.43
N ALA A 120 -13.25 -0.92 3.10
CA ALA A 120 -13.22 -1.09 4.54
C ALA A 120 -12.08 -2.03 4.97
N ASN A 121 -11.71 -1.97 6.25
CA ASN A 121 -10.71 -2.87 6.84
C ASN A 121 -11.33 -4.15 7.45
N GLN A 122 -12.49 -4.54 6.92
CA GLN A 122 -13.22 -5.72 7.38
C GLN A 122 -14.05 -6.33 6.24
N TRP A 123 -14.26 -7.65 6.33
CA TRP A 123 -15.14 -8.38 5.44
C TRP A 123 -15.90 -9.47 6.18
N GLN A 124 -17.21 -9.53 5.98
CA GLN A 124 -18.06 -10.58 6.55
C GLN A 124 -18.05 -11.81 5.65
N THR A 125 -17.73 -12.98 6.22
CA THR A 125 -17.80 -14.23 5.47
C THR A 125 -19.26 -14.65 5.24
N PRO A 126 -19.54 -15.45 4.19
CA PRO A 126 -20.74 -16.27 4.16
C PRO A 126 -20.79 -17.22 5.36
N SER A 127 -21.95 -17.86 5.60
CA SER A 127 -22.05 -18.92 6.59
C SER A 127 -21.07 -20.05 6.30
N LEU A 128 -20.17 -20.31 7.24
CA LEU A 128 -19.12 -21.31 7.12
C LEU A 128 -19.60 -22.69 7.59
N GLN A 129 -18.95 -23.74 7.09
CA GLN A 129 -19.19 -25.09 7.56
C GLN A 129 -18.55 -25.28 8.95
N PRO A 130 -19.21 -25.99 9.89
CA PRO A 130 -18.61 -26.31 11.18
C PRO A 130 -17.41 -27.26 11.00
N ASN A 131 -16.52 -27.30 12.00
CA ASN A 131 -15.33 -28.15 12.01
C ASN A 131 -14.48 -28.10 10.73
N THR A 132 -14.37 -26.91 10.11
CA THR A 132 -13.69 -26.71 8.83
C THR A 132 -12.59 -25.66 8.97
N THR A 133 -11.41 -25.96 8.43
CA THR A 133 -10.30 -25.01 8.38
C THR A 133 -10.40 -24.14 7.14
N TYR A 134 -10.33 -22.83 7.35
CA TYR A 134 -10.31 -21.81 6.32
C TYR A 134 -8.98 -21.06 6.33
N TYR A 135 -8.53 -20.69 5.15
CA TYR A 135 -7.30 -19.95 4.88
C TYR A 135 -7.68 -18.61 4.25
N TRP A 136 -6.94 -17.57 4.62
CA TRP A 136 -7.18 -16.24 4.10
C TRP A 136 -5.94 -15.35 4.10
N ARG A 137 -5.92 -14.41 3.16
CA ARG A 137 -4.95 -13.33 3.07
C ARG A 137 -5.59 -12.10 2.44
N VAL A 138 -4.99 -10.95 2.67
CA VAL A 138 -5.45 -9.65 2.18
C VAL A 138 -4.38 -9.07 1.27
N ILE A 139 -4.79 -8.67 0.07
CA ILE A 139 -3.94 -7.99 -0.90
C ILE A 139 -4.38 -6.54 -0.97
N SER A 140 -3.48 -5.62 -0.66
CA SER A 140 -3.66 -4.19 -0.86
C SER A 140 -3.43 -3.86 -2.33
N ASN A 141 -4.28 -3.02 -2.91
CA ASN A 141 -4.18 -2.56 -4.30
C ASN A 141 -4.24 -1.03 -4.32
N ASP A 142 -3.42 -0.42 -5.17
CA ASP A 142 -3.56 0.99 -5.55
C ASP A 142 -4.20 1.16 -6.94
N SER A 143 -4.48 2.41 -7.28
CA SER A 143 -5.00 2.84 -8.56
C SER A 143 -4.00 2.78 -9.72
N CYS A 144 -2.71 2.57 -9.46
CA CYS A 144 -1.70 2.31 -10.51
C CYS A 144 -1.57 0.81 -10.84
N GLY A 145 -2.21 -0.06 -10.07
CA GLY A 145 -2.14 -1.51 -10.24
C GLY A 145 -0.97 -2.16 -9.51
N HIS A 146 -0.30 -1.47 -8.58
CA HIS A 146 0.61 -2.13 -7.65
C HIS A 146 -0.16 -2.87 -6.58
N THR A 147 0.44 -3.96 -6.09
CA THR A 147 -0.19 -4.81 -5.09
C THR A 147 0.82 -5.31 -4.07
N THR A 148 0.35 -5.40 -2.84
CA THR A 148 1.14 -5.92 -1.72
C THR A 148 0.29 -6.87 -0.90
N SER A 149 0.85 -8.02 -0.56
CA SER A 149 0.11 -9.12 0.07
C SER A 149 0.49 -9.30 1.53
N SER A 150 -0.50 -9.56 2.39
CA SER A 150 -0.27 -9.99 3.76
C SER A 150 0.32 -11.40 3.81
N VAL A 151 0.78 -11.79 5.01
CA VAL A 151 0.93 -13.21 5.34
C VAL A 151 -0.42 -13.93 5.22
N GLN A 152 -0.39 -15.23 4.92
CA GLN A 152 -1.58 -16.07 5.00
C GLN A 152 -1.84 -16.49 6.46
N ARG A 153 -3.11 -16.50 6.84
CA ARG A 153 -3.58 -17.03 8.12
C ARG A 153 -4.60 -18.14 7.93
N SER A 154 -4.77 -18.94 8.96
CA SER A 154 -5.83 -19.94 9.03
C SER A 154 -6.65 -19.86 10.31
N PHE A 155 -7.87 -20.40 10.29
CA PHE A 155 -8.68 -20.66 11.48
C PHE A 155 -9.62 -21.85 11.24
N THR A 156 -10.07 -22.50 12.30
CA THR A 156 -10.98 -23.65 12.27
C THR A 156 -12.28 -23.31 13.00
N THR A 157 -13.41 -23.51 12.31
CA THR A 157 -14.74 -23.32 12.90
C THR A 157 -15.08 -24.38 13.95
N GLY A 158 -15.89 -24.00 14.92
CA GLY A 158 -16.43 -24.91 15.93
C GLY A 158 -17.51 -25.85 15.38
N SER A 159 -17.90 -26.82 16.22
CA SER A 159 -18.97 -27.78 15.97
C SER A 159 -20.36 -27.17 16.07
#